data_AF-A0A8X8DEH0-F1
#
_entry.id   AF-A0A8X8DEH0-F1
#
_cell.length_a   1.000
_cell.length_b   1.000
_cell.length_c   1.000
_cell.angle_alpha   90.00
_cell.angle_beta   90.00
_cell.angle_gamma   90.00
#
_symmetry.space_group_name_H-M   'P 1'
#
loop_
_entity.id
_entity.type
_entity.pdbx_description
1 polymer ?
#
loop_
_entity_poly.entity_id
_entity_poly.type
_entity_poly.pdbx_seq_one_letter_code
_entity_poly.pdbx_strand_id
1 'polypeptide(L)'
;MEALSGDSSAVTAPSIRETVILPDQVLVFLKYPPSSRLFTKEDLLCVYLSANKSSSQSQRRLPPNHIDGKDVNDQIVRCPLIPRGYTVSLALKSGGYIHSGPTHKWDSLVYEALIDRDNTTVVFVKGLNLRPEKLSNASRFECVYGWDFRRPKFLLRSQVISMAQEIVRCKTPLSVLGAPQRVNSPIKASIRVKGRGTLHSIARPGLRSKPQPGPPERKPHEMCICTMLRNQARFLREWVMFHAQVGVQNWYIYDNNSDDDIEDVMESLVQAGFNISRHVWPWIKTQEAGFAHCALRARESCEWVGFIDVDEFFYSPLGLSLHDVISNQSGSGNNVAEIRTSCYSFGPSGLKHLPPQGVMVGYTCRLGAPERHKSIVKPEALNSTLVNVVHHFHLSEGFRYVNADRGVLVINHYKYQVWEVFKEKFYRRVATYVADWQNEQNVGSKDRAPGLGTRAVEPPDWSSRFCEVTDTGLRNLVLQKFMDPLTNHLPWEELGRGYGN
;
A
#
# COMPACT_ATOMS: atom_id res chain seq x y z
N MET A 1 -39.89 -12.65 -47.67
CA MET A 1 -39.59 -11.20 -47.68
C MET A 1 -40.63 -10.56 -46.80
N GLU A 2 -40.36 -9.88 -45.70
CA GLU A 2 -39.15 -9.35 -45.02
C GLU A 2 -39.51 -9.19 -43.53
N ALA A 3 -38.63 -8.90 -42.57
CA ALA A 3 -37.20 -9.17 -42.39
C ALA A 3 -36.99 -9.20 -40.86
N LEU A 4 -36.22 -10.17 -40.34
CA LEU A 4 -35.87 -10.19 -38.92
C LEU A 4 -34.75 -9.17 -38.68
N SER A 5 -35.10 -8.03 -38.09
CA SER A 5 -34.12 -7.04 -37.63
C SER A 5 -33.36 -7.59 -36.42
N GLY A 6 -32.23 -8.25 -36.67
CA GLY A 6 -31.31 -8.68 -35.62
C GLY A 6 -30.71 -7.46 -34.92
N ASP A 7 -31.12 -7.22 -33.68
CA ASP A 7 -30.54 -6.19 -32.82
C ASP A 7 -29.12 -6.65 -32.40
N SER A 8 -28.12 -6.26 -33.18
CA SER A 8 -26.73 -6.62 -32.91
C SER A 8 -26.26 -5.88 -31.66
N SER A 9 -26.20 -6.60 -30.54
CA SER A 9 -25.57 -6.11 -29.32
C SER A 9 -24.11 -5.75 -29.61
N ALA A 10 -23.84 -4.46 -29.78
CA ALA A 10 -22.51 -3.98 -30.14
C ALA A 10 -21.52 -4.39 -29.05
N VAL A 11 -20.64 -5.35 -29.38
CA VAL A 11 -19.52 -5.74 -28.53
C VAL A 11 -18.62 -4.52 -28.38
N THR A 12 -18.77 -3.80 -27.27
CA THR A 12 -17.86 -2.71 -26.90
C THR A 12 -16.42 -3.20 -27.01
N ALA A 13 -15.50 -2.35 -27.48
CA ALA A 13 -14.08 -2.65 -27.45
C ALA A 13 -13.46 -2.23 -26.09
N PRO A 14 -12.34 -2.84 -25.66
CA PRO A 14 -11.53 -2.32 -24.56
C PRO A 14 -11.15 -0.86 -24.77
N SER A 15 -11.19 -0.06 -23.71
CA SER A 15 -10.97 1.40 -23.77
C SER A 15 -10.14 1.91 -22.59
N ILE A 16 -9.43 3.03 -22.76
CA ILE A 16 -8.74 3.69 -21.66
C ILE A 16 -9.78 4.46 -20.82
N ARG A 17 -9.97 4.01 -19.57
CA ARG A 17 -10.90 4.57 -18.58
C ARG A 17 -10.42 5.91 -18.05
N GLU A 18 -9.16 5.96 -17.64
CA GLU A 18 -8.47 7.13 -17.09
C GLU A 18 -6.97 6.97 -17.35
N THR A 19 -6.22 8.07 -17.33
CA THR A 19 -4.75 8.07 -17.39
C THR A 19 -4.21 9.02 -16.32
N VAL A 20 -3.24 8.58 -15.53
CA VAL A 20 -2.59 9.38 -14.48
C VAL A 20 -1.11 9.50 -14.79
N ILE A 21 -0.64 10.75 -14.94
CA ILE A 21 0.78 11.06 -15.13
C ILE A 21 1.44 11.19 -13.75
N LEU A 22 2.30 10.22 -13.42
CA LEU A 22 3.21 10.26 -12.28
C LEU A 22 4.55 10.91 -12.71
N PRO A 23 5.45 11.29 -11.78
CA PRO A 23 6.75 11.87 -12.13
C PRO A 23 7.69 10.92 -12.88
N ASP A 24 7.55 9.60 -12.68
CA ASP A 24 8.43 8.54 -13.19
C ASP A 24 7.79 7.66 -14.28
N GLN A 25 6.46 7.58 -14.33
CA GLN A 25 5.72 6.69 -15.21
C GLN A 25 4.29 7.19 -15.48
N VAL A 26 3.52 6.47 -16.28
CA VAL A 26 2.11 6.75 -16.54
C VAL A 26 1.27 5.52 -16.21
N LEU A 27 0.23 5.72 -15.40
CA LEU A 27 -0.77 4.68 -15.14
C LEU A 27 -1.92 4.84 -16.13
N VAL A 28 -2.20 3.80 -16.90
CA VAL A 28 -3.31 3.73 -17.85
C VAL A 28 -4.31 2.71 -17.32
N PHE A 29 -5.45 3.20 -16.83
CA PHE A 29 -6.52 2.35 -16.31
C PHE A 29 -7.39 1.89 -17.47
N LEU A 30 -7.48 0.58 -17.67
CA LEU A 30 -8.33 0.01 -18.70
C LEU A 30 -9.77 -0.16 -18.22
N LYS A 31 -10.69 -0.15 -19.18
CA LYS A 31 -12.07 -0.60 -19.02
C LYS A 31 -12.32 -1.68 -20.06
N TYR A 32 -12.64 -2.87 -19.57
CA TYR A 32 -12.98 -4.00 -20.42
C TYR A 32 -14.49 -4.11 -20.65
N PRO A 33 -14.90 -4.68 -21.79
CA PRO A 33 -16.23 -5.24 -21.98
C PRO A 33 -16.43 -6.48 -21.09
N PRO A 34 -17.67 -6.84 -20.73
CA PRO A 34 -17.95 -8.12 -20.08
C PRO A 34 -17.34 -9.30 -20.86
N SER A 35 -16.81 -10.29 -20.12
CA SER A 35 -16.22 -11.52 -20.66
C SER A 35 -15.00 -11.37 -21.59
N SER A 36 -14.36 -10.20 -21.66
CA SER A 36 -13.09 -10.04 -22.37
C SER A 36 -11.91 -10.59 -21.56
N ARG A 37 -10.94 -11.24 -22.23
CA ARG A 37 -9.66 -11.58 -21.59
C ARG A 37 -8.88 -10.32 -21.20
N LEU A 38 -8.11 -10.42 -20.12
CA LEU A 38 -7.14 -9.41 -19.75
C LEU A 38 -5.94 -9.44 -20.72
N PHE A 39 -5.33 -8.28 -20.93
CA PHE A 39 -4.08 -8.14 -21.70
C PHE A 39 -2.87 -8.39 -20.81
N THR A 40 -1.85 -9.07 -21.34
CA THR A 40 -0.53 -9.23 -20.72
C THR A 40 0.45 -8.17 -21.24
N LYS A 41 1.66 -8.11 -20.67
CA LYS A 41 2.74 -7.22 -21.12
C LYS A 41 3.17 -7.54 -22.57
N GLU A 42 2.92 -8.77 -23.00
CA GLU A 42 3.22 -9.31 -24.32
C GLU A 42 2.18 -8.85 -25.35
N ASP A 43 0.95 -8.52 -24.95
CA ASP A 43 -0.12 -8.08 -25.86
C ASP A 43 -0.01 -6.62 -26.28
N LEU A 44 0.56 -5.76 -25.42
CA LEU A 44 0.43 -4.31 -25.52
C LEU A 44 1.73 -3.57 -25.83
N LEU A 45 1.58 -2.40 -26.44
CA LEU A 45 2.61 -1.38 -26.58
C LEU A 45 2.05 -0.02 -26.17
N CYS A 46 2.79 0.71 -25.34
CA CYS A 46 2.55 2.11 -25.02
C CYS A 46 2.93 2.98 -26.21
N VAL A 47 1.98 3.74 -26.76
CA VAL A 47 2.19 4.59 -27.93
C VAL A 47 2.00 6.04 -27.59
N TYR A 48 3.01 6.85 -27.92
CA TYR A 48 3.04 8.28 -27.64
C TYR A 48 2.75 9.05 -28.93
N LEU A 49 1.69 9.86 -28.93
CA LEU A 49 1.26 10.68 -30.06
C LEU A 49 1.53 12.16 -29.78
N SER A 50 2.23 12.85 -30.69
CA SER A 50 2.46 14.30 -30.58
C SER A 50 1.22 15.08 -31.03
N ALA A 51 0.82 16.10 -30.27
CA ALA A 51 -0.33 16.95 -30.62
C ALA A 51 -0.08 17.84 -31.86
N ASN A 52 1.18 18.07 -32.25
CA ASN A 52 1.57 19.14 -33.18
C ASN A 52 2.13 18.66 -34.53
N LYS A 53 2.05 17.36 -34.87
CA LYS A 53 2.54 16.84 -36.16
C LYS A 53 1.55 15.88 -36.81
N SER A 54 1.16 16.19 -38.04
CA SER A 54 0.16 15.47 -38.84
C SER A 54 0.70 14.27 -39.63
N SER A 55 1.94 13.83 -39.40
CA SER A 55 2.56 12.70 -40.10
C SER A 55 2.83 11.50 -39.19
N SER A 56 2.82 10.32 -39.80
CA SER A 56 3.10 9.00 -39.19
C SER A 56 4.48 8.85 -38.54
N GLN A 57 5.36 9.86 -38.64
CA GLN A 57 6.75 9.83 -38.17
C GLN A 57 6.93 10.19 -36.68
N SER A 58 5.92 10.73 -35.98
CA SER A 58 6.02 11.07 -34.55
C SER A 58 5.32 10.10 -33.60
N GLN A 59 5.25 8.81 -33.96
CA GLN A 59 4.76 7.76 -33.07
C GLN A 59 5.92 7.01 -32.42
N ARG A 60 6.17 7.23 -31.12
CA ARG A 60 7.08 6.36 -30.35
C ARG A 60 6.28 5.20 -29.78
N ARG A 61 6.79 3.97 -29.88
CA ARG A 61 6.22 2.77 -29.25
C ARG A 61 7.22 2.19 -28.26
N LEU A 62 6.78 1.85 -27.06
CA LEU A 62 7.58 1.20 -26.02
C LEU A 62 6.75 0.07 -25.38
N PRO A 63 7.37 -1.02 -24.89
CA PRO A 63 6.66 -1.97 -24.03
C PRO A 63 6.20 -1.28 -22.72
N PRO A 64 5.10 -1.73 -22.10
CA PRO A 64 4.79 -1.37 -20.73
C PRO A 64 5.92 -1.79 -19.78
N ASN A 65 6.15 -1.01 -18.71
CA ASN A 65 7.03 -1.40 -17.61
C ASN A 65 6.46 -2.65 -16.91
N HIS A 66 5.18 -2.56 -16.55
CA HIS A 66 4.42 -3.58 -15.83
C HIS A 66 2.92 -3.50 -16.19
N ILE A 67 2.16 -4.55 -15.90
CA ILE A 67 0.69 -4.54 -15.92
C ILE A 67 0.19 -5.18 -14.64
N ASP A 68 -0.59 -4.44 -13.86
CA ASP A 68 -1.22 -4.92 -12.64
C ASP A 68 -2.71 -5.19 -12.84
N GLY A 69 -3.26 -6.11 -12.04
CA GLY A 69 -4.71 -6.31 -11.88
C GLY A 69 -5.23 -7.60 -12.51
N LYS A 70 -5.89 -8.42 -11.68
CA LYS A 70 -6.55 -9.68 -12.06
C LYS A 70 -8.06 -9.53 -12.31
N ASP A 71 -8.60 -8.31 -12.22
CA ASP A 71 -10.01 -7.97 -12.47
C ASP A 71 -10.15 -7.07 -13.72
N VAL A 72 -11.18 -7.35 -14.53
CA VAL A 72 -11.59 -6.59 -15.73
C VAL A 72 -11.94 -5.13 -15.47
N ASN A 73 -12.20 -4.75 -14.22
CA ASN A 73 -12.49 -3.38 -13.82
C ASN A 73 -11.24 -2.59 -13.44
N ASP A 74 -10.15 -3.24 -13.01
CA ASP A 74 -9.04 -2.57 -12.32
C ASP A 74 -7.66 -2.92 -12.87
N GLN A 75 -7.57 -3.33 -14.13
CA GLN A 75 -6.28 -3.49 -14.78
C GLN A 75 -5.59 -2.14 -15.04
N ILE A 76 -4.33 -2.05 -14.62
CA ILE A 76 -3.46 -0.86 -14.71
C ILE A 76 -2.26 -1.20 -15.59
N VAL A 77 -2.19 -0.61 -16.78
CA VAL A 77 -1.00 -0.70 -17.64
C VAL A 77 -0.05 0.43 -17.27
N ARG A 78 1.21 0.10 -16.97
CA ARG A 78 2.23 1.09 -16.58
C ARG A 78 3.13 1.39 -17.75
N CYS A 79 2.99 2.58 -18.32
CA CYS A 79 3.82 3.03 -19.43
C CYS A 79 5.02 3.86 -18.95
N PRO A 80 6.17 3.82 -19.65
CA PRO A 80 7.27 4.77 -19.46
C PRO A 80 6.81 6.24 -19.49
N LEU A 81 7.59 7.13 -18.89
CA LEU A 81 7.25 8.54 -18.77
C LEU A 81 7.02 9.23 -20.14
N ILE A 82 6.01 10.10 -20.19
CA ILE A 82 5.65 10.93 -21.35
C ILE A 82 6.75 11.98 -21.64
N PRO A 83 7.29 12.03 -22.87
CA PRO A 83 7.98 13.23 -23.36
C PRO A 83 7.00 14.41 -23.45
N ARG A 84 7.42 15.62 -23.08
CA ARG A 84 6.53 16.81 -23.06
C ARG A 84 5.83 17.01 -24.41
N GLY A 85 4.50 17.20 -24.38
CA GLY A 85 3.69 17.46 -25.58
C GLY A 85 3.11 16.21 -26.28
N TYR A 86 3.14 15.04 -25.64
CA TYR A 86 2.57 13.79 -26.17
C TYR A 86 1.39 13.28 -25.32
N THR A 87 0.41 12.63 -25.96
CA THR A 87 -0.63 11.83 -25.31
C THR A 87 -0.27 10.34 -25.36
N VAL A 88 -0.74 9.56 -24.37
CA VAL A 88 -0.56 8.09 -24.35
C VAL A 88 -1.81 7.41 -24.87
N SER A 89 -1.60 6.46 -25.76
CA SER A 89 -2.56 5.46 -26.22
C SER A 89 -1.91 4.08 -26.11
N LEU A 90 -2.68 3.02 -26.35
CA LEU A 90 -2.13 1.66 -26.41
C LEU A 90 -2.35 1.07 -27.79
N ALA A 91 -1.37 0.32 -28.29
CA ALA A 91 -1.53 -0.52 -29.48
C ALA A 91 -1.49 -2.00 -29.08
N LEU A 92 -2.33 -2.80 -29.73
CA LEU A 92 -2.30 -4.25 -29.62
C LEU A 92 -1.26 -4.80 -30.60
N LYS A 93 -0.40 -5.73 -30.16
CA LYS A 93 0.59 -6.36 -31.05
C LYS A 93 -0.08 -7.22 -32.14
N SER A 94 -1.28 -7.75 -31.86
CA SER A 94 -2.15 -8.42 -32.83
C SER A 94 -2.79 -7.48 -33.87
N GLY A 95 -2.53 -6.18 -33.79
CA GLY A 95 -3.23 -5.15 -34.56
C GLY A 95 -4.44 -4.57 -33.80
N GLY A 96 -4.71 -3.29 -34.03
CA GLY A 96 -5.71 -2.50 -33.31
C GLY A 96 -5.10 -1.44 -32.38
N TYR A 97 -5.91 -0.43 -32.05
CA TYR A 97 -5.47 0.75 -31.30
C TYR A 97 -6.51 1.16 -30.27
N ILE A 98 -6.09 1.37 -29.03
CA ILE A 98 -6.92 1.86 -27.93
C ILE A 98 -6.58 3.34 -27.73
N HIS A 99 -7.46 4.21 -28.20
CA HIS A 99 -7.27 5.66 -28.17
C HIS A 99 -7.16 6.21 -26.74
N SER A 100 -6.41 7.30 -26.61
CA SER A 100 -6.16 8.02 -25.35
C SER A 100 -7.45 8.40 -24.61
N GLY A 101 -7.53 8.08 -23.32
CA GLY A 101 -8.62 8.49 -22.42
C GLY A 101 -8.36 9.81 -21.68
N PRO A 102 -9.26 10.17 -20.73
CA PRO A 102 -9.09 11.33 -19.87
C PRO A 102 -7.76 11.27 -19.10
N THR A 103 -6.95 12.33 -19.20
CA THR A 103 -5.61 12.38 -18.60
C THR A 103 -5.56 13.38 -17.44
N HIS A 104 -5.00 12.94 -16.31
CA HIS A 104 -4.91 13.71 -15.06
C HIS A 104 -3.45 13.78 -14.58
N LYS A 105 -3.10 14.85 -13.87
CA LYS A 105 -1.78 15.00 -13.23
C LYS A 105 -1.84 14.54 -11.79
N TRP A 106 -0.79 13.87 -11.32
CA TRP A 106 -0.68 13.39 -9.94
C TRP A 106 -0.65 14.49 -8.88
N ASP A 107 -0.11 15.67 -9.22
CA ASP A 107 0.06 16.81 -8.31
C ASP A 107 -1.25 17.41 -7.77
N SER A 108 -2.41 17.07 -8.33
CA SER A 108 -3.70 17.65 -8.00
C SER A 108 -4.87 16.71 -8.36
N LEU A 109 -4.92 15.54 -7.73
CA LEU A 109 -5.86 14.45 -8.06
C LEU A 109 -6.54 13.85 -6.82
N VAL A 110 -7.85 13.61 -6.92
CA VAL A 110 -8.57 12.70 -6.01
C VAL A 110 -8.48 11.28 -6.57
N TYR A 111 -7.75 10.41 -5.89
CA TYR A 111 -7.24 9.16 -6.48
C TYR A 111 -7.93 7.90 -5.98
N GLU A 112 -8.39 7.86 -4.73
CA GLU A 112 -9.11 6.71 -4.15
C GLU A 112 -10.31 7.15 -3.29
N ALA A 113 -11.35 6.32 -3.17
CA ALA A 113 -12.45 6.53 -2.24
C ALA A 113 -13.15 5.23 -1.82
N LEU A 114 -13.61 5.16 -0.57
CA LEU A 114 -14.41 4.05 -0.05
C LEU A 114 -15.54 4.55 0.86
N ILE A 115 -16.58 3.74 1.01
CA ILE A 115 -17.71 4.01 1.92
C ILE A 115 -17.44 3.29 3.23
N ASP A 116 -17.25 4.04 4.32
CA ASP A 116 -17.05 3.52 5.67
C ASP A 116 -18.40 3.09 6.28
N ARG A 117 -18.37 2.30 7.36
CA ARG A 117 -19.54 1.66 7.97
C ARG A 117 -20.59 2.64 8.50
N ASP A 118 -20.18 3.86 8.84
CA ASP A 118 -21.02 5.00 9.25
C ASP A 118 -21.77 5.64 8.07
N ASN A 119 -21.67 5.04 6.89
CA ASN A 119 -22.16 5.53 5.60
C ASN A 119 -21.54 6.86 5.18
N THR A 120 -20.35 7.23 5.69
CA THR A 120 -19.55 8.34 5.15
C THR A 120 -18.62 7.86 4.05
N THR A 121 -18.30 8.73 3.10
CA THR A 121 -17.30 8.42 2.06
C THR A 121 -15.97 8.97 2.52
N VAL A 122 -14.96 8.10 2.68
CA VAL A 122 -13.57 8.51 2.88
C VAL A 122 -12.92 8.64 1.51
N VAL A 123 -12.29 9.77 1.26
CA VAL A 123 -11.74 10.20 -0.03
C VAL A 123 -10.26 10.54 0.16
N PHE A 124 -9.41 10.01 -0.71
CA PHE A 124 -7.96 10.22 -0.68
C PHE A 124 -7.52 11.15 -1.82
N VAL A 125 -6.73 12.17 -1.48
CA VAL A 125 -6.49 13.33 -2.36
C VAL A 125 -5.08 13.91 -2.27
N LYS A 126 -4.47 14.11 -3.44
CA LYS A 126 -3.18 14.79 -3.62
C LYS A 126 -3.38 16.26 -4.01
N GLY A 127 -2.47 17.14 -3.60
CA GLY A 127 -2.43 18.54 -4.07
C GLY A 127 -3.23 19.57 -3.26
N LEU A 128 -3.71 19.20 -2.07
CA LEU A 128 -4.31 20.14 -1.10
C LEU A 128 -3.28 20.86 -0.22
N ASN A 129 -2.05 20.32 -0.11
CA ASN A 129 -0.94 20.88 0.68
C ASN A 129 -1.34 21.22 2.14
N LEU A 130 -2.09 20.31 2.78
CA LEU A 130 -2.51 20.45 4.16
C LEU A 130 -1.33 20.26 5.12
N ARG A 131 -1.46 20.78 6.34
CA ARG A 131 -0.43 20.60 7.38
C ARG A 131 -0.43 19.14 7.85
N PRO A 132 0.75 18.49 8.01
CA PRO A 132 0.84 17.17 8.63
C PRO A 132 0.20 17.17 10.02
N GLU A 133 -0.38 16.04 10.41
CA GLU A 133 -0.91 15.76 11.76
C GLU A 133 -1.99 16.74 12.29
N LYS A 134 -2.51 17.65 11.43
CA LYS A 134 -3.42 18.72 11.84
C LYS A 134 -4.71 18.74 11.03
N LEU A 135 -5.81 18.92 11.74
CA LEU A 135 -7.12 19.16 11.15
C LEU A 135 -7.12 20.43 10.32
N SER A 136 -7.77 20.37 9.16
CA SER A 136 -7.95 21.50 8.25
C SER A 136 -9.39 22.01 8.31
N ASN A 137 -9.56 23.30 8.02
CA ASN A 137 -10.88 23.95 8.05
C ASN A 137 -11.79 23.41 6.93
N ALA A 138 -12.63 22.42 7.28
CA ALA A 138 -13.58 21.75 6.40
C ALA A 138 -14.54 22.71 5.67
N SER A 139 -14.91 23.84 6.29
CA SER A 139 -15.85 24.83 5.73
C SER A 139 -15.36 25.49 4.44
N ARG A 140 -14.08 25.34 4.07
CA ARG A 140 -13.52 25.80 2.79
C ARG A 140 -13.76 24.83 1.62
N PHE A 141 -14.33 23.65 1.89
CA PHE A 141 -14.43 22.53 0.96
C PHE A 141 -15.84 21.97 0.89
N GLU A 142 -16.17 21.33 -0.24
CA GLU A 142 -17.41 20.57 -0.45
C GLU A 142 -17.05 19.24 -1.11
N CYS A 143 -17.75 18.16 -0.75
CA CYS A 143 -17.65 16.89 -1.47
C CYS A 143 -18.61 16.91 -2.66
N VAL A 144 -18.17 16.35 -3.79
CA VAL A 144 -18.91 16.37 -5.06
C VAL A 144 -18.92 14.98 -5.67
N TYR A 145 -20.09 14.48 -6.05
CA TYR A 145 -20.26 13.16 -6.63
C TYR A 145 -20.91 13.25 -8.01
N GLY A 146 -20.48 12.42 -8.95
CA GLY A 146 -21.10 12.33 -10.27
C GLY A 146 -20.35 11.42 -11.23
N TRP A 147 -20.95 11.19 -12.40
CA TRP A 147 -20.38 10.36 -13.46
C TRP A 147 -19.44 11.14 -14.39
N ASP A 148 -19.71 12.42 -14.61
CA ASP A 148 -18.87 13.30 -15.43
C ASP A 148 -18.78 14.71 -14.81
N PHE A 149 -17.62 15.03 -14.22
CA PHE A 149 -17.35 16.34 -13.62
C PHE A 149 -17.33 17.50 -14.63
N ARG A 150 -17.29 17.22 -15.95
CA ARG A 150 -17.44 18.23 -17.01
C ARG A 150 -18.89 18.69 -17.19
N ARG A 151 -19.87 18.06 -16.54
CA ARG A 151 -21.30 18.40 -16.64
C ARG A 151 -21.88 18.82 -15.28
N PRO A 152 -21.69 20.09 -14.84
CA PRO A 152 -21.99 20.53 -13.47
C PRO A 152 -23.44 20.33 -13.00
N LYS A 153 -24.41 20.29 -13.93
CA LYS A 153 -25.84 20.12 -13.64
C LYS A 153 -26.20 18.75 -13.05
N PHE A 154 -25.34 17.75 -13.21
CA PHE A 154 -25.57 16.37 -12.73
C PHE A 154 -24.68 15.98 -11.55
N LEU A 155 -24.17 16.97 -10.80
CA LEU A 155 -23.28 16.75 -9.67
C LEU A 155 -24.02 16.91 -8.35
N LEU A 156 -23.99 15.86 -7.52
CA LEU A 156 -24.45 15.90 -6.14
C LEU A 156 -23.39 16.60 -5.29
N ARG A 157 -23.79 17.45 -4.35
CA ARG A 157 -22.88 18.08 -3.38
C ARG A 157 -23.22 17.65 -1.96
N SER A 158 -22.20 17.54 -1.11
CA SER A 158 -22.38 17.32 0.31
C SER A 158 -21.27 17.94 1.15
N GLN A 159 -21.47 17.95 2.46
CA GLN A 159 -20.55 18.51 3.44
C GLN A 159 -19.31 17.61 3.65
N VAL A 160 -18.14 18.25 3.74
CA VAL A 160 -16.94 17.65 4.36
C VAL A 160 -17.16 17.60 5.88
N ILE A 161 -17.11 16.41 6.45
CA ILE A 161 -17.22 16.17 7.89
C ILE A 161 -15.89 16.46 8.56
N SER A 162 -14.80 15.91 8.02
CA SER A 162 -13.44 16.14 8.53
C SER A 162 -12.39 15.99 7.44
N MET A 163 -11.23 16.61 7.66
CA MET A 163 -10.14 16.66 6.69
C MET A 163 -8.79 16.82 7.40
N ALA A 164 -7.83 15.94 7.09
CA ALA A 164 -6.44 16.04 7.55
C ALA A 164 -5.50 15.30 6.59
N GLN A 165 -4.24 15.73 6.50
CA GLN A 165 -3.23 15.12 5.62
C GLN A 165 -3.73 14.99 4.17
N GLU A 166 -3.94 13.77 3.68
CA GLU A 166 -4.48 13.47 2.33
C GLU A 166 -5.86 12.79 2.40
N ILE A 167 -6.53 12.87 3.55
CA ILE A 167 -7.76 12.13 3.88
C ILE A 167 -8.91 13.11 4.12
N VAL A 168 -10.03 12.91 3.43
CA VAL A 168 -11.26 13.70 3.58
C VAL A 168 -12.43 12.77 3.86
N ARG A 169 -13.16 12.98 4.96
CA ARG A 169 -14.42 12.28 5.24
C ARG A 169 -15.60 13.15 4.82
N CYS A 170 -16.48 12.59 4.01
CA CYS A 170 -17.62 13.24 3.39
C CYS A 170 -18.94 12.63 3.87
N LYS A 171 -19.97 13.45 4.08
CA LYS A 171 -21.34 12.92 4.23
C LYS A 171 -21.78 12.32 2.89
N THR A 172 -22.08 11.03 2.83
CA THR A 172 -22.49 10.39 1.56
C THR A 172 -23.96 10.73 1.26
N PRO A 173 -24.32 11.18 0.05
CA PRO A 173 -25.72 11.32 -0.34
C PRO A 173 -26.43 9.96 -0.40
N LEU A 174 -27.69 9.88 0.02
CA LEU A 174 -28.47 8.63 0.01
C LEU A 174 -28.54 7.97 -1.38
N SER A 175 -28.60 8.77 -2.44
CA SER A 175 -28.57 8.30 -3.83
C SER A 175 -27.24 7.69 -4.26
N VAL A 176 -26.15 7.89 -3.51
CA VAL A 176 -24.86 7.23 -3.73
C VAL A 176 -24.80 5.90 -2.96
N LEU A 177 -25.40 5.84 -1.76
CA LEU A 177 -25.50 4.63 -0.95
C LEU A 177 -26.46 3.59 -1.56
N GLY A 178 -27.58 4.04 -2.13
CA GLY A 178 -28.63 3.18 -2.69
C GLY A 178 -28.53 2.92 -4.20
N ALA A 179 -27.56 3.52 -4.91
CA ALA A 179 -27.40 3.28 -6.33
C ALA A 179 -26.75 1.91 -6.59
N PRO A 180 -27.38 0.99 -7.35
CA PRO A 180 -26.63 -0.11 -7.93
C PRO A 180 -25.57 0.50 -8.85
N GLN A 181 -24.29 0.22 -8.60
CA GLN A 181 -23.23 0.72 -9.47
C GLN A 181 -23.44 0.14 -10.87
N ARG A 182 -23.77 1.01 -11.83
CA ARG A 182 -23.81 0.64 -13.25
C ARG A 182 -22.40 0.21 -13.61
N VAL A 183 -22.19 -1.09 -13.84
CA VAL A 183 -20.87 -1.70 -14.10
C VAL A 183 -20.04 -0.90 -15.10
N ASN A 184 -20.68 -0.37 -16.14
CA ASN A 184 -20.03 0.41 -17.19
C ASN A 184 -19.68 1.87 -16.85
N SER A 185 -20.27 2.46 -15.80
CA SER A 185 -20.06 3.85 -15.36
C SER A 185 -20.32 4.01 -13.85
N PRO A 186 -19.38 3.61 -12.97
CA PRO A 186 -19.48 3.87 -11.54
C PRO A 186 -19.42 5.38 -11.26
N ILE A 187 -20.08 5.79 -10.18
CA ILE A 187 -20.04 7.17 -9.71
C ILE A 187 -18.65 7.50 -9.15
N LYS A 188 -18.15 8.71 -9.39
CA LYS A 188 -16.89 9.20 -8.83
C LYS A 188 -17.13 10.20 -7.71
N ALA A 189 -16.23 10.24 -6.74
CA ALA A 189 -16.19 11.26 -5.68
C ALA A 189 -15.02 12.22 -5.93
N SER A 190 -15.23 13.51 -5.70
CA SER A 190 -14.20 14.55 -5.78
C SER A 190 -14.41 15.61 -4.71
N ILE A 191 -13.40 16.47 -4.52
CA ILE A 191 -13.43 17.59 -3.59
C ILE A 191 -13.46 18.89 -4.38
N ARG A 192 -14.37 19.79 -4.01
CA ARG A 192 -14.44 21.17 -4.50
C ARG A 192 -13.87 22.12 -3.45
N VAL A 193 -12.89 22.91 -3.87
CA VAL A 193 -12.26 23.95 -3.08
C VAL A 193 -12.94 25.28 -3.39
N LYS A 194 -13.48 25.97 -2.37
CA LYS A 194 -14.09 27.30 -2.57
C LYS A 194 -13.03 28.26 -3.14
N GLY A 195 -13.33 28.86 -4.28
CA GLY A 195 -12.43 29.76 -5.03
C GLY A 195 -11.47 29.09 -6.04
N ARG A 196 -11.20 27.77 -5.95
CA ARG A 196 -10.30 27.05 -6.88
C ARG A 196 -11.01 26.03 -7.78
N GLY A 197 -12.25 25.65 -7.46
CA GLY A 197 -13.07 24.75 -8.28
C GLY A 197 -13.03 23.29 -7.82
N THR A 198 -13.51 22.38 -8.67
CA THR A 198 -13.56 20.93 -8.38
C THR A 198 -12.27 20.27 -8.86
N LEU A 199 -11.65 19.47 -8.00
CA LEU A 199 -10.45 18.71 -8.35
C LEU A 199 -10.77 17.63 -9.39
N HIS A 200 -9.75 17.29 -10.19
CA HIS A 200 -9.81 16.11 -11.03
C HIS A 200 -9.94 14.86 -10.15
N SER A 201 -10.66 13.86 -10.64
CA SER A 201 -10.91 12.64 -9.87
C SER A 201 -11.02 11.41 -10.76
N ILE A 202 -10.37 10.35 -10.28
CA ILE A 202 -10.57 8.96 -10.67
C ILE A 202 -11.14 8.11 -9.53
N ALA A 203 -11.25 8.67 -8.32
CA ALA A 203 -11.73 8.00 -7.12
C ALA A 203 -13.19 7.56 -7.27
N ARG A 204 -13.45 6.27 -7.02
CA ARG A 204 -14.75 5.63 -7.13
C ARG A 204 -15.09 5.05 -5.76
N PRO A 205 -16.06 5.61 -5.01
CA PRO A 205 -16.49 5.03 -3.74
C PRO A 205 -16.86 3.55 -3.96
N GLY A 206 -16.05 2.64 -3.44
CA GLY A 206 -16.26 1.20 -3.60
C GLY A 206 -17.64 0.77 -3.10
N LEU A 207 -18.21 -0.27 -3.71
CA LEU A 207 -19.44 -0.87 -3.17
C LEU A 207 -19.14 -1.44 -1.79
N ARG A 208 -19.99 -1.11 -0.81
CA ARG A 208 -19.95 -1.67 0.55
C ARG A 208 -19.93 -3.20 0.44
N SER A 209 -18.96 -3.88 1.09
CA SER A 209 -19.11 -5.31 1.39
C SER A 209 -20.49 -5.50 2.03
N LYS A 210 -21.28 -6.49 1.56
CA LYS A 210 -22.66 -6.68 2.02
C LYS A 210 -22.67 -6.63 3.55
N PRO A 211 -23.46 -5.74 4.19
CA PRO A 211 -23.50 -5.68 5.64
C PRO A 211 -23.95 -7.05 6.15
N GLN A 212 -23.08 -7.72 6.92
CA GLN A 212 -23.53 -8.87 7.69
C GLN A 212 -24.53 -8.39 8.74
N PRO A 213 -25.55 -9.19 9.09
CA PRO A 213 -26.55 -8.80 10.06
C PRO A 213 -25.93 -8.71 11.47
N GLY A 214 -25.68 -7.47 11.91
CA GLY A 214 -25.04 -7.14 13.18
C GLY A 214 -23.51 -7.14 13.10
N PRO A 215 -22.81 -6.47 14.04
CA PRO A 215 -21.42 -6.79 14.30
C PRO A 215 -21.37 -8.25 14.79
N PRO A 216 -20.50 -9.12 14.24
CA PRO A 216 -20.33 -10.44 14.83
C PRO A 216 -19.79 -10.29 16.25
N GLU A 217 -20.21 -11.16 17.18
CA GLU A 217 -19.78 -11.10 18.59
C GLU A 217 -18.24 -11.17 18.75
N ARG A 218 -17.56 -11.72 17.75
CA ARG A 218 -16.09 -11.71 17.60
C ARG A 218 -15.72 -11.47 16.14
N LYS A 219 -14.64 -10.72 15.91
CA LYS A 219 -14.04 -10.57 14.58
C LYS A 219 -13.44 -11.91 14.11
N PRO A 220 -13.46 -12.24 12.81
CA PRO A 220 -12.83 -13.43 12.23
C PRO A 220 -11.36 -13.64 12.63
N HIS A 221 -10.63 -12.55 12.85
CA HIS A 221 -9.23 -12.54 13.26
C HIS A 221 -9.05 -11.62 14.46
N GLU A 222 -8.29 -12.06 15.46
CA GLU A 222 -7.90 -11.25 16.59
C GLU A 222 -6.70 -10.36 16.25
N MET A 223 -5.70 -10.90 15.55
CA MET A 223 -4.48 -10.17 15.18
C MET A 223 -4.20 -10.27 13.68
N CYS A 224 -4.07 -9.09 13.05
CA CYS A 224 -3.73 -8.93 11.64
C CYS A 224 -2.52 -7.99 11.48
N ILE A 225 -1.89 -7.98 10.31
CA ILE A 225 -0.88 -6.97 9.95
C ILE A 225 -1.26 -6.23 8.65
N CYS A 226 -1.11 -4.92 8.68
CA CYS A 226 -1.07 -4.04 7.51
C CYS A 226 0.38 -3.62 7.23
N THR A 227 0.87 -3.84 6.01
CA THR A 227 2.18 -3.36 5.56
C THR A 227 2.10 -2.75 4.17
N MET A 228 3.05 -1.86 3.83
CA MET A 228 3.19 -1.27 2.50
C MET A 228 4.63 -1.46 2.05
N LEU A 229 4.82 -2.12 0.91
CA LEU A 229 6.13 -2.52 0.44
C LEU A 229 6.35 -2.17 -1.03
N ARG A 230 7.61 -2.14 -1.44
CA ARG A 230 8.03 -2.17 -2.83
C ARG A 230 9.30 -3.01 -2.93
N ASN A 231 9.31 -4.01 -3.80
CA ASN A 231 10.45 -4.89 -4.05
C ASN A 231 10.98 -5.57 -2.76
N GLN A 232 10.10 -6.22 -2.00
CA GLN A 232 10.47 -6.94 -0.77
C GLN A 232 9.99 -8.40 -0.75
N ALA A 233 9.61 -8.96 -1.92
CA ALA A 233 9.04 -10.31 -2.03
C ALA A 233 9.96 -11.38 -1.43
N ARG A 234 11.28 -11.27 -1.62
CA ARG A 234 12.29 -12.19 -1.06
C ARG A 234 12.23 -12.35 0.46
N PHE A 235 11.73 -11.34 1.19
CA PHE A 235 11.61 -11.37 2.64
C PHE A 235 10.23 -11.85 3.13
N LEU A 236 9.22 -11.91 2.25
CA LEU A 236 7.85 -12.23 2.63
C LEU A 236 7.69 -13.64 3.21
N ARG A 237 8.45 -14.64 2.75
CA ARG A 237 8.32 -16.01 3.29
C ARG A 237 8.75 -16.09 4.76
N GLU A 238 9.97 -15.65 5.07
CA GLU A 238 10.48 -15.56 6.44
C GLU A 238 9.54 -14.73 7.32
N TRP A 239 9.14 -13.55 6.84
CA TRP A 239 8.30 -12.62 7.58
C TRP A 239 6.89 -13.15 7.87
N VAL A 240 6.21 -13.76 6.89
CA VAL A 240 4.85 -14.32 7.08
C VAL A 240 4.90 -15.57 7.95
N MET A 241 5.81 -16.52 7.67
CA MET A 241 5.92 -17.77 8.44
C MET A 241 6.25 -17.50 9.91
N PHE A 242 7.15 -16.55 10.18
CA PHE A 242 7.44 -16.13 11.54
C PHE A 242 6.24 -15.46 12.23
N HIS A 243 5.61 -14.48 11.56
CA HIS A 243 4.46 -13.77 12.15
C HIS A 243 3.26 -14.68 12.39
N ALA A 244 3.06 -15.71 11.56
CA ALA A 244 2.04 -16.74 11.78
C ALA A 244 2.26 -17.47 13.12
N GLN A 245 3.51 -17.88 13.39
CA GLN A 245 3.87 -18.62 14.60
C GLN A 245 3.74 -17.79 15.89
N VAL A 246 3.90 -16.46 15.83
CA VAL A 246 3.64 -15.58 16.98
C VAL A 246 2.18 -15.12 17.08
N GLY A 247 1.27 -15.61 16.21
CA GLY A 247 -0.18 -15.41 16.33
C GLY A 247 -0.81 -14.40 15.36
N VAL A 248 -0.15 -14.03 14.27
CA VAL A 248 -0.80 -13.24 13.20
C VAL A 248 -1.64 -14.17 12.33
N GLN A 249 -2.88 -13.78 12.06
CA GLN A 249 -3.88 -14.64 11.40
C GLN A 249 -4.25 -14.17 9.99
N ASN A 250 -3.97 -12.91 9.64
CA ASN A 250 -4.25 -12.37 8.31
C ASN A 250 -3.36 -11.16 7.97
N TRP A 251 -2.96 -11.06 6.69
CA TRP A 251 -2.04 -10.04 6.19
C TRP A 251 -2.64 -9.21 5.04
N TYR A 252 -2.44 -7.90 5.13
CA TYR A 252 -2.78 -6.93 4.09
C TYR A 252 -1.51 -6.32 3.51
N ILE A 253 -1.14 -6.74 2.31
CA ILE A 253 0.06 -6.31 1.59
C ILE A 253 -0.31 -5.19 0.62
N TYR A 254 0.05 -3.94 0.94
CA TYR A 254 -0.12 -2.80 0.04
C TYR A 254 1.11 -2.72 -0.87
N ASP A 255 0.96 -3.23 -2.08
CA ASP A 255 2.05 -3.26 -3.05
C ASP A 255 2.17 -1.92 -3.78
N ASN A 256 3.27 -1.21 -3.50
CA ASN A 256 3.62 0.05 -4.10
C ASN A 256 4.50 -0.11 -5.35
N ASN A 257 4.00 -0.84 -6.36
CA ASN A 257 4.65 -1.04 -7.66
C ASN A 257 5.94 -1.87 -7.56
N SER A 258 5.81 -3.09 -7.03
CA SER A 258 6.88 -4.09 -7.01
C SER A 258 7.07 -4.75 -8.38
N ASP A 259 8.31 -5.16 -8.67
CA ASP A 259 8.71 -5.86 -9.90
C ASP A 259 9.65 -7.05 -9.62
N ASP A 260 9.56 -7.64 -8.42
CA ASP A 260 10.41 -8.72 -7.89
C ASP A 260 9.65 -10.04 -7.63
N ASP A 261 8.79 -10.44 -8.57
CA ASP A 261 8.03 -11.71 -8.54
C ASP A 261 7.12 -11.88 -7.30
N ILE A 262 6.69 -10.75 -6.73
CA ILE A 262 5.77 -10.69 -5.57
C ILE A 262 4.51 -11.53 -5.76
N GLU A 263 3.97 -11.63 -6.99
CA GLU A 263 2.76 -12.40 -7.24
C GLU A 263 2.97 -13.90 -7.00
N ASP A 264 4.10 -14.44 -7.45
CA ASP A 264 4.43 -15.87 -7.31
C ASP A 264 4.76 -16.22 -5.85
N VAL A 265 5.48 -15.32 -5.15
CA VAL A 265 5.74 -15.49 -3.71
C VAL A 265 4.44 -15.46 -2.91
N MET A 266 3.57 -14.49 -3.19
CA MET A 266 2.24 -14.38 -2.56
C MET A 266 1.37 -15.59 -2.84
N GLU A 267 1.34 -16.08 -4.08
CA GLU A 267 0.58 -17.29 -4.44
C GLU A 267 1.14 -18.52 -3.73
N SER A 268 2.47 -18.68 -3.63
CA SER A 268 3.08 -19.77 -2.87
C SER A 268 2.70 -19.76 -1.37
N LEU A 269 2.53 -18.57 -0.78
CA LEU A 269 2.08 -18.43 0.61
C LEU A 269 0.58 -18.73 0.78
N VAL A 270 -0.27 -18.33 -0.17
CA VAL A 270 -1.69 -18.70 -0.17
C VAL A 270 -1.86 -20.22 -0.33
N GLN A 271 -1.09 -20.84 -1.24
CA GLN A 271 -1.08 -22.30 -1.44
C GLN A 271 -0.57 -23.05 -0.19
N ALA A 272 0.34 -22.46 0.58
CA ALA A 272 0.79 -22.97 1.88
C ALA A 272 -0.22 -22.75 3.03
N GLY A 273 -1.38 -22.14 2.77
CA GLY A 273 -2.47 -21.96 3.73
C GLY A 273 -2.46 -20.63 4.51
N PHE A 274 -1.57 -19.68 4.19
CA PHE A 274 -1.56 -18.38 4.85
C PHE A 274 -2.66 -17.45 4.27
N ASN A 275 -3.43 -16.81 5.15
CA ASN A 275 -4.45 -15.86 4.76
C ASN A 275 -3.83 -14.48 4.45
N ILE A 276 -3.34 -14.32 3.21
CA ILE A 276 -2.60 -13.13 2.79
C ILE A 276 -3.21 -12.51 1.54
N SER A 277 -3.39 -11.18 1.57
CA SER A 277 -4.07 -10.43 0.51
C SER A 277 -3.18 -9.32 -0.07
N ARG A 278 -3.02 -9.29 -1.40
CA ARG A 278 -2.36 -8.19 -2.12
C ARG A 278 -3.38 -7.11 -2.47
N HIS A 279 -3.01 -5.86 -2.27
CA HIS A 279 -3.72 -4.70 -2.80
C HIS A 279 -2.74 -3.79 -3.52
N VAL A 280 -2.97 -3.61 -4.82
CA VAL A 280 -2.15 -2.73 -5.66
C VAL A 280 -2.41 -1.29 -5.22
N TRP A 281 -1.41 -0.64 -4.65
CA TRP A 281 -1.46 0.75 -4.18
C TRP A 281 -0.48 1.59 -5.00
N PRO A 282 -0.82 1.98 -6.24
CA PRO A 282 0.15 2.51 -7.22
C PRO A 282 0.55 3.98 -6.96
N TRP A 283 0.15 4.54 -5.81
CA TRP A 283 0.20 5.95 -5.48
C TRP A 283 1.54 6.36 -4.85
N ILE A 284 2.06 7.53 -5.18
CA ILE A 284 3.41 7.96 -4.80
C ILE A 284 3.37 8.93 -3.63
N LYS A 285 4.16 8.66 -2.58
CA LYS A 285 4.23 9.45 -1.34
C LYS A 285 2.85 9.49 -0.68
N THR A 286 2.36 8.33 -0.24
CA THR A 286 0.98 8.12 0.25
C THR A 286 0.89 7.02 1.33
N GLN A 287 1.95 6.73 2.08
CA GLN A 287 1.97 5.62 3.05
C GLN A 287 0.88 5.78 4.11
N GLU A 288 0.75 6.99 4.67
CA GLU A 288 -0.25 7.38 5.67
C GLU A 288 -1.69 7.23 5.14
N ALA A 289 -1.91 7.50 3.86
CA ALA A 289 -3.20 7.28 3.20
C ALA A 289 -3.48 5.79 2.98
N GLY A 290 -2.48 5.02 2.53
CA GLY A 290 -2.61 3.57 2.35
C GLY A 290 -2.83 2.82 3.67
N PHE A 291 -2.19 3.24 4.76
CA PHE A 291 -2.44 2.67 6.08
C PHE A 291 -3.81 3.06 6.65
N ALA A 292 -4.30 4.29 6.42
CA ALA A 292 -5.69 4.62 6.73
C ALA A 292 -6.69 3.80 5.90
N HIS A 293 -6.42 3.57 4.62
CA HIS A 293 -7.21 2.69 3.75
C HIS A 293 -7.17 1.22 4.25
N CYS A 294 -6.01 0.75 4.71
CA CYS A 294 -5.84 -0.58 5.29
C CYS A 294 -6.61 -0.74 6.60
N ALA A 295 -6.51 0.23 7.52
CA ALA A 295 -7.25 0.24 8.77
C ALA A 295 -8.77 0.12 8.54
N LEU A 296 -9.31 0.87 7.57
CA LEU A 296 -10.73 0.82 7.20
C LEU A 296 -11.16 -0.54 6.65
N ARG A 297 -10.31 -1.19 5.85
CA ARG A 297 -10.60 -2.54 5.31
C ARG A 297 -10.45 -3.65 6.33
N ALA A 298 -9.41 -3.58 7.16
CA ALA A 298 -9.14 -4.56 8.20
C ALA A 298 -10.18 -4.53 9.33
N ARG A 299 -10.77 -3.36 9.60
CA ARG A 299 -11.78 -3.13 10.65
C ARG A 299 -12.91 -4.15 10.68
N GLU A 300 -13.41 -4.60 9.54
CA GLU A 300 -14.54 -5.55 9.52
C GLU A 300 -14.13 -6.97 9.94
N SER A 301 -12.87 -7.35 9.71
CA SER A 301 -12.37 -8.72 9.90
C SER A 301 -11.40 -8.90 11.08
N CYS A 302 -10.78 -7.83 11.58
CA CYS A 302 -9.66 -7.85 12.53
C CYS A 302 -9.98 -7.03 13.79
N GLU A 303 -9.78 -7.61 14.98
CA GLU A 303 -9.89 -6.90 16.26
C GLU A 303 -8.70 -5.96 16.48
N TRP A 304 -7.48 -6.46 16.25
CA TRP A 304 -6.23 -5.70 16.31
C TRP A 304 -5.46 -5.77 14.98
N VAL A 305 -4.76 -4.68 14.66
CA VAL A 305 -3.94 -4.56 13.46
C VAL A 305 -2.59 -3.96 13.83
N GLY A 306 -1.51 -4.71 13.58
CA GLY A 306 -0.14 -4.19 13.58
C GLY A 306 0.16 -3.42 12.30
N PHE A 307 0.79 -2.26 12.42
CA PHE A 307 1.27 -1.47 11.28
C PHE A 307 2.81 -1.48 11.28
N ILE A 308 3.41 -2.41 10.57
CA ILE A 308 4.87 -2.63 10.51
C ILE A 308 5.37 -2.87 9.09
N ASP A 309 6.65 -2.63 8.88
CA ASP A 309 7.33 -2.88 7.60
C ASP A 309 7.80 -4.37 7.49
N VAL A 310 8.15 -4.83 6.29
CA VAL A 310 8.54 -6.25 6.06
C VAL A 310 9.93 -6.58 6.65
N ASP A 311 10.77 -5.58 6.89
CA ASP A 311 12.02 -5.72 7.65
C ASP A 311 11.82 -5.63 9.17
N GLU A 312 10.58 -5.70 9.68
CA GLU A 312 10.26 -5.61 11.11
C GLU A 312 9.58 -6.86 11.67
N PHE A 313 10.02 -7.30 12.86
CA PHE A 313 9.61 -8.57 13.46
C PHE A 313 9.17 -8.39 14.92
N PHE A 314 7.86 -8.57 15.18
CA PHE A 314 7.32 -8.61 16.53
C PHE A 314 7.70 -9.91 17.24
N TYR A 315 8.41 -9.86 18.36
CA TYR A 315 8.61 -11.05 19.19
C TYR A 315 8.58 -10.76 20.68
N SER A 316 8.20 -11.77 21.45
CA SER A 316 8.23 -11.75 22.91
C SER A 316 9.51 -12.45 23.41
N PRO A 317 10.40 -11.77 24.16
CA PRO A 317 11.50 -12.41 24.86
C PRO A 317 11.07 -13.47 25.88
N LEU A 318 9.82 -13.40 26.37
CA LEU A 318 9.20 -14.41 27.24
C LEU A 318 8.58 -15.59 26.46
N GLY A 319 8.61 -15.58 25.12
CA GLY A 319 8.01 -16.62 24.28
C GLY A 319 6.48 -16.61 24.23
N LEU A 320 5.84 -15.52 24.66
CA LEU A 320 4.39 -15.30 24.58
C LEU A 320 3.93 -15.11 23.13
N SER A 321 2.69 -15.51 22.83
CA SER A 321 2.04 -15.14 21.57
C SER A 321 1.56 -13.69 21.61
N LEU A 322 1.30 -13.11 20.44
CA LEU A 322 0.67 -11.79 20.32
C LEU A 322 -0.72 -11.75 20.97
N HIS A 323 -1.47 -12.85 20.94
CA HIS A 323 -2.76 -12.98 21.64
C HIS A 323 -2.59 -12.84 23.17
N ASP A 324 -1.59 -13.50 23.75
CA ASP A 324 -1.30 -13.39 25.19
C ASP A 324 -0.89 -11.97 25.56
N VAL A 325 -0.02 -11.34 24.76
CA VAL A 325 0.39 -9.94 24.98
C VAL A 325 -0.82 -9.00 24.86
N ILE A 326 -1.65 -9.15 23.83
CA ILE A 326 -2.86 -8.35 23.62
C ILE A 326 -3.83 -8.50 24.80
N SER A 327 -4.12 -9.72 25.22
CA SER A 327 -5.03 -10.02 26.32
C SER A 327 -4.52 -9.40 27.64
N ASN A 328 -3.25 -9.64 27.98
CA ASN A 328 -2.63 -9.12 29.20
C ASN A 328 -2.55 -7.58 29.22
N GLN A 329 -2.30 -6.94 28.08
CA GLN A 329 -2.17 -5.48 27.97
C GLN A 329 -3.52 -4.76 27.86
N SER A 330 -4.59 -5.44 27.45
CA SER A 330 -5.94 -4.85 27.25
C SER A 330 -7.00 -5.28 28.25
N GLY A 331 -6.62 -6.06 29.27
CA GLY A 331 -7.48 -6.57 30.34
C GLY A 331 -8.41 -5.54 31.00
N SER A 332 -9.57 -6.04 31.43
CA SER A 332 -10.78 -5.28 31.76
C SER A 332 -10.61 -3.99 32.55
N GLY A 333 -11.16 -2.89 32.01
CA GLY A 333 -11.39 -1.62 32.71
C GLY A 333 -10.67 -0.39 32.12
N ASN A 334 -9.80 -0.56 31.13
CA ASN A 334 -8.80 0.46 30.78
C ASN A 334 -8.91 1.10 29.39
N ASN A 335 -9.90 0.75 28.56
CA ASN A 335 -10.10 1.25 27.19
C ASN A 335 -8.80 1.28 26.34
N VAL A 336 -7.97 0.26 26.48
CA VAL A 336 -6.71 0.15 25.73
C VAL A 336 -7.02 -0.22 24.29
N ALA A 337 -6.55 0.61 23.37
CA ALA A 337 -6.78 0.49 21.93
C ALA A 337 -5.51 0.60 21.09
N GLU A 338 -4.36 0.86 21.74
CA GLU A 338 -3.06 0.92 21.10
C GLU A 338 -2.02 0.31 22.05
N ILE A 339 -1.25 -0.66 21.56
CA ILE A 339 -0.07 -1.22 22.23
C ILE A 339 1.14 -0.72 21.45
N ARG A 340 1.98 0.09 22.08
CA ARG A 340 3.21 0.66 21.51
C ARG A 340 4.41 -0.18 21.87
N THR A 341 5.14 -0.64 20.86
CA THR A 341 6.25 -1.58 21.01
C THR A 341 7.58 -0.91 20.72
N SER A 342 8.59 -1.11 21.57
CA SER A 342 9.95 -0.61 21.34
C SER A 342 10.57 -1.29 20.11
N CYS A 343 11.08 -0.49 19.18
CA CYS A 343 11.71 -0.97 17.94
C CYS A 343 13.22 -0.73 17.98
N TYR A 344 14.02 -1.71 17.56
CA TYR A 344 15.48 -1.68 17.56
C TYR A 344 16.06 -1.95 16.18
N SER A 345 16.95 -1.07 15.71
CA SER A 345 17.58 -1.18 14.38
C SER A 345 18.81 -2.10 14.38
N PHE A 346 18.73 -3.17 13.60
CA PHE A 346 19.81 -4.12 13.34
C PHE A 346 20.68 -3.67 12.15
N GLY A 347 21.96 -4.01 12.24
CA GLY A 347 23.01 -3.77 11.24
C GLY A 347 23.48 -5.04 10.53
N PRO A 348 24.41 -4.92 9.55
CA PRO A 348 24.81 -6.04 8.71
C PRO A 348 25.56 -7.16 9.46
N SER A 349 25.94 -6.94 10.73
CA SER A 349 26.49 -7.97 11.61
C SER A 349 27.78 -8.62 11.10
N GLY A 350 28.62 -7.85 10.40
CA GLY A 350 29.84 -8.32 9.74
C GLY A 350 29.62 -8.90 8.35
N LEU A 351 28.37 -9.12 7.93
CA LEU A 351 28.04 -9.71 6.63
C LEU A 351 28.20 -8.71 5.48
N LYS A 352 28.55 -9.25 4.31
CA LYS A 352 28.63 -8.52 3.03
C LYS A 352 27.59 -8.98 2.01
N HIS A 353 27.05 -10.19 2.20
CA HIS A 353 26.01 -10.80 1.38
C HIS A 353 24.82 -11.19 2.26
N LEU A 354 23.65 -11.27 1.63
CA LEU A 354 22.42 -11.73 2.26
C LEU A 354 22.63 -13.06 3.01
N PRO A 355 22.21 -13.18 4.28
CA PRO A 355 22.28 -14.44 5.02
C PRO A 355 21.30 -15.46 4.41
N PRO A 356 21.75 -16.66 3.97
CA PRO A 356 20.86 -17.67 3.40
C PRO A 356 19.74 -18.10 4.36
N GLN A 357 20.03 -18.15 5.66
CA GLN A 357 19.09 -18.53 6.73
C GLN A 357 18.02 -17.47 7.03
N GLY A 358 18.03 -16.33 6.35
CA GLY A 358 17.13 -15.21 6.60
C GLY A 358 17.69 -14.16 7.57
N VAL A 359 16.99 -13.03 7.63
CA VAL A 359 17.41 -11.83 8.36
C VAL A 359 17.44 -12.05 9.87
N MET A 360 16.54 -12.89 10.41
CA MET A 360 16.43 -13.14 11.85
C MET A 360 17.61 -13.91 12.42
N VAL A 361 18.22 -14.80 11.62
CA VAL A 361 19.38 -15.62 12.03
C VAL A 361 20.70 -14.97 11.64
N GLY A 362 20.75 -14.31 10.49
CA GLY A 362 21.97 -13.67 9.99
C GLY A 362 22.36 -12.39 10.71
N TYR A 363 21.40 -11.53 11.07
CA TYR A 363 21.69 -10.24 11.67
C TYR A 363 21.48 -10.25 13.19
N THR A 364 22.58 -10.21 13.95
CA THR A 364 22.61 -10.25 15.42
C THR A 364 23.35 -9.06 16.06
N CYS A 365 23.64 -8.02 15.29
CA CYS A 365 24.18 -6.74 15.76
C CYS A 365 23.11 -5.66 15.62
N ARG A 366 22.97 -4.81 16.64
CA ARG A 366 22.07 -3.65 16.59
C ARG A 366 22.60 -2.41 17.29
N LEU A 367 21.91 -1.30 17.07
CA LEU A 367 22.04 -0.09 17.89
C LEU A 367 21.51 -0.32 19.31
N GLY A 368 22.13 0.33 20.28
CA GLY A 368 21.75 0.27 21.70
C GLY A 368 20.48 1.07 22.00
N ALA A 369 20.32 2.22 21.34
CA ALA A 369 19.13 3.06 21.48
C ALA A 369 17.97 2.58 20.57
N PRO A 370 16.71 2.53 21.08
CA PRO A 370 15.56 2.20 20.25
C PRO A 370 15.17 3.36 19.31
N GLU A 371 14.48 3.02 18.23
CA GLU A 371 13.82 3.97 17.34
C GLU A 371 12.45 4.42 17.89
N ARG A 372 11.65 5.08 17.03
CA ARG A 372 10.24 5.32 17.32
C ARG A 372 9.51 3.97 17.44
N HIS A 373 8.53 3.91 18.33
CA HIS A 373 7.68 2.73 18.48
C HIS A 373 6.89 2.47 17.19
N LYS A 374 6.50 1.20 17.01
CA LYS A 374 5.41 0.81 16.12
C LYS A 374 4.21 0.37 16.97
N SER A 375 3.01 0.38 16.40
CA SER A 375 1.80 0.13 17.17
C SER A 375 0.96 -1.03 16.63
N ILE A 376 0.37 -1.77 17.56
CA ILE A 376 -0.77 -2.67 17.33
C ILE A 376 -2.01 -1.91 17.81
N VAL A 377 -2.98 -1.67 16.94
CA VAL A 377 -4.15 -0.81 17.24
C VAL A 377 -5.48 -1.52 16.97
N LYS A 378 -6.52 -1.17 17.73
CA LYS A 378 -7.90 -1.55 17.41
C LYS A 378 -8.46 -0.63 16.33
N PRO A 379 -8.80 -1.11 15.10
CA PRO A 379 -9.34 -0.28 14.03
C PRO A 379 -10.67 0.43 14.38
N GLU A 380 -11.37 -0.11 15.38
CA GLU A 380 -12.65 0.38 15.89
C GLU A 380 -12.53 1.59 16.82
N ALA A 381 -11.39 1.72 17.48
CA ALA A 381 -11.08 2.81 18.40
C ALA A 381 -10.30 3.95 17.74
N LEU A 382 -10.00 3.85 16.45
CA LEU A 382 -9.39 4.95 15.70
C LEU A 382 -10.34 6.14 15.64
N ASN A 383 -9.77 7.35 15.58
CA ASN A 383 -10.56 8.56 15.37
C ASN A 383 -11.27 8.51 14.01
N SER A 384 -12.31 9.34 13.84
CA SER A 384 -12.60 9.88 12.50
C SER A 384 -11.38 10.69 12.02
N THR A 385 -11.40 11.30 10.83
CA THR A 385 -10.22 11.99 10.24
C THR A 385 -9.08 11.05 9.81
N LEU A 386 -8.84 9.96 10.57
CA LEU A 386 -7.82 8.91 10.35
C LEU A 386 -6.38 9.43 10.33
N VAL A 387 -6.11 10.52 11.05
CA VAL A 387 -4.76 11.07 11.23
C VAL A 387 -3.83 9.99 11.79
N ASN A 388 -2.70 9.81 11.12
CA ASN A 388 -1.66 8.87 11.51
C ASN A 388 -0.27 9.40 11.14
N VAL A 389 0.75 8.88 11.82
CA VAL A 389 2.15 9.12 11.49
C VAL A 389 2.77 7.79 11.10
N VAL A 390 2.22 7.21 10.03
CA VAL A 390 2.53 5.87 9.53
C VAL A 390 2.12 4.80 10.55
N HIS A 391 2.98 4.43 11.50
CA HIS A 391 2.79 3.25 12.35
C HIS A 391 1.95 3.47 13.60
N HIS A 392 1.40 4.67 13.80
CA HIS A 392 0.48 4.99 14.90
C HIS A 392 -0.61 5.97 14.43
N PHE A 393 -1.80 5.80 15.00
CA PHE A 393 -3.01 6.55 14.65
C PHE A 393 -3.48 7.39 15.84
N HIS A 394 -4.19 8.48 15.55
CA HIS A 394 -4.98 9.17 16.57
C HIS A 394 -6.19 8.30 16.95
N LEU A 395 -6.37 8.07 18.25
CA LEU A 395 -7.52 7.35 18.79
C LEU A 395 -8.75 8.26 18.91
N SER A 396 -9.92 7.64 19.01
CA SER A 396 -11.16 8.29 19.45
C SER A 396 -11.09 8.64 20.94
N GLU A 397 -11.90 9.60 21.36
CA GLU A 397 -12.01 10.00 22.76
C GLU A 397 -12.42 8.82 23.66
N GLY A 398 -11.90 8.78 24.89
CA GLY A 398 -12.13 7.70 25.85
C GLY A 398 -11.23 6.46 25.67
N PHE A 399 -10.52 6.33 24.54
CA PHE A 399 -9.52 5.28 24.32
C PHE A 399 -8.10 5.77 24.60
N ARG A 400 -7.21 4.84 24.98
CA ARG A 400 -5.80 5.15 25.28
C ARG A 400 -4.83 4.10 24.77
N TYR A 401 -3.55 4.49 24.76
CA TYR A 401 -2.44 3.58 24.49
C TYR A 401 -1.82 3.03 25.79
N VAL A 402 -1.04 1.96 25.63
CA VAL A 402 -0.04 1.48 26.59
C VAL A 402 1.30 1.31 25.87
N ASN A 403 2.40 1.45 26.60
CA ASN A 403 3.72 1.05 26.08
C ASN A 403 3.98 -0.37 26.59
N ALA A 404 4.23 -1.32 25.70
CA ALA A 404 4.65 -2.66 26.09
C ALA A 404 6.04 -2.61 26.73
N ASP A 405 6.23 -3.35 27.82
CA ASP A 405 7.56 -3.52 28.39
C ASP A 405 8.46 -4.32 27.44
N ARG A 406 9.76 -4.00 27.46
CA ARG A 406 10.76 -4.59 26.56
C ARG A 406 11.04 -6.07 26.82
N GLY A 407 10.75 -6.57 28.03
CA GLY A 407 10.75 -8.00 28.31
C GLY A 407 9.52 -8.71 27.75
N VAL A 408 8.40 -8.00 27.55
CA VAL A 408 7.12 -8.57 27.10
C VAL A 408 7.01 -8.60 25.58
N LEU A 409 7.29 -7.49 24.89
CA LEU A 409 7.18 -7.39 23.44
C LEU A 409 8.17 -6.34 22.89
N VAL A 410 8.91 -6.71 21.84
CA VAL A 410 9.82 -5.83 21.11
C VAL A 410 9.70 -6.06 19.60
N ILE A 411 10.23 -5.11 18.83
CA ILE A 411 10.43 -5.24 17.39
C ILE A 411 11.91 -5.22 17.07
N ASN A 412 12.37 -6.25 16.36
CA ASN A 412 13.63 -6.22 15.63
C ASN A 412 13.36 -5.64 14.24
N HIS A 413 14.01 -4.53 13.91
CA HIS A 413 13.92 -3.87 12.61
C HIS A 413 15.26 -4.02 11.90
N TYR A 414 15.29 -4.85 10.85
CA TYR A 414 16.45 -5.14 10.02
C TYR A 414 16.71 -4.00 9.02
N LYS A 415 16.80 -2.78 9.56
CA LYS A 415 16.83 -1.50 8.85
C LYS A 415 18.06 -1.36 7.96
N TYR A 416 19.23 -1.76 8.47
CA TYR A 416 20.55 -1.59 7.85
C TYR A 416 21.13 -2.96 7.45
N GLN A 417 20.47 -3.62 6.51
CA GLN A 417 20.96 -4.87 5.91
C GLN A 417 22.28 -4.67 5.13
N VAL A 418 22.82 -5.76 4.59
CA VAL A 418 23.94 -5.72 3.64
C VAL A 418 23.70 -4.72 2.50
N TRP A 419 24.79 -4.15 1.98
CA TRP A 419 24.72 -3.00 1.06
C TRP A 419 23.91 -3.29 -0.21
N GLU A 420 24.00 -4.52 -0.73
CA GLU A 420 23.27 -4.97 -1.91
C GLU A 420 21.74 -4.83 -1.78
N VAL A 421 21.19 -4.93 -0.57
CA VAL A 421 19.78 -4.63 -0.26
C VAL A 421 19.62 -3.16 0.10
N PHE A 422 20.45 -2.64 1.00
CA PHE A 422 20.25 -1.29 1.55
C PHE A 422 20.25 -0.20 0.47
N LYS A 423 21.05 -0.36 -0.59
CA LYS A 423 21.11 0.56 -1.74
C LYS A 423 19.76 0.76 -2.43
N GLU A 424 18.83 -0.21 -2.35
CA GLU A 424 17.50 -0.09 -2.96
C GLU A 424 16.67 1.05 -2.32
N LYS A 425 16.89 1.33 -1.02
CA LYS A 425 16.23 2.42 -0.28
C LYS A 425 16.52 3.81 -0.90
N PHE A 426 17.54 3.97 -1.74
CA PHE A 426 17.85 5.23 -2.44
C PHE A 426 16.92 5.56 -3.62
N TYR A 427 16.22 4.58 -4.20
CA TYR A 427 15.50 4.76 -5.48
C TYR A 427 14.03 5.14 -5.34
N ARG A 428 13.39 4.91 -4.19
CA ARG A 428 11.98 5.25 -3.92
C ARG A 428 11.72 5.24 -2.40
N ARG A 429 11.18 6.31 -1.81
CA ARG A 429 10.53 6.25 -0.48
C ARG A 429 9.02 6.41 -0.58
N VAL A 430 8.27 5.56 0.13
CA VAL A 430 6.79 5.52 0.12
C VAL A 430 6.13 6.52 1.09
N ALA A 431 6.78 6.86 2.19
CA ALA A 431 6.30 7.81 3.22
C ALA A 431 6.03 9.21 2.63
N THR A 432 4.90 9.82 2.98
CA THR A 432 4.42 11.06 2.33
C THR A 432 5.35 12.24 2.58
N TYR A 433 5.80 12.43 3.82
CA TYR A 433 6.54 13.63 4.24
C TYR A 433 8.06 13.44 4.30
N VAL A 434 8.59 12.29 3.87
CA VAL A 434 10.03 12.00 3.91
C VAL A 434 10.67 12.26 2.54
N ALA A 435 11.69 13.13 2.53
CA ALA A 435 12.47 13.43 1.35
C ALA A 435 13.17 12.19 0.78
N ASP A 436 13.26 12.08 -0.54
CA ASP A 436 14.04 11.03 -1.19
C ASP A 436 15.54 11.22 -0.95
N TRP A 437 16.29 10.12 -0.85
CA TRP A 437 17.71 10.16 -0.48
C TRP A 437 18.55 11.01 -1.44
N GLN A 438 18.18 11.05 -2.72
CA GLN A 438 18.87 11.80 -3.77
C GLN A 438 18.75 13.33 -3.59
N ASN A 439 17.81 13.81 -2.77
CA ASN A 439 17.64 15.22 -2.42
C ASN A 439 18.60 15.60 -1.28
N GLU A 440 19.13 16.82 -1.26
CA GLU A 440 19.98 17.34 -0.17
C GLU A 440 19.17 17.83 1.04
N GLN A 441 17.85 17.98 0.91
CA GLN A 441 16.97 18.29 2.04
C GLN A 441 17.01 17.21 3.11
N ASN A 442 17.23 17.63 4.36
CA ASN A 442 17.22 16.76 5.55
C ASN A 442 18.28 15.62 5.50
N VAL A 443 19.48 15.89 4.98
CA VAL A 443 20.61 14.93 5.01
C VAL A 443 20.95 14.48 6.44
N GLY A 444 20.82 15.37 7.43
CA GLY A 444 21.06 15.05 8.85
C GLY A 444 19.87 14.48 9.63
N SER A 445 18.75 14.10 9.00
CA SER A 445 17.60 13.56 9.77
C SER A 445 17.81 12.10 10.19
N LYS A 446 17.14 11.70 11.28
CA LYS A 446 17.10 10.30 11.77
C LYS A 446 16.44 9.31 10.77
N ASP A 447 15.82 9.82 9.72
CA ASP A 447 15.25 9.01 8.65
C ASP A 447 16.33 8.49 7.69
N ARG A 448 17.54 9.07 7.70
CA ARG A 448 18.70 8.62 6.92
C ARG A 448 19.68 7.82 7.77
N ALA A 449 20.49 7.01 7.10
CA ALA A 449 21.61 6.32 7.74
C ALA A 449 22.76 7.31 7.98
N PRO A 450 23.31 7.38 9.20
CA PRO A 450 24.47 8.21 9.51
C PRO A 450 25.64 7.99 8.55
N GLY A 451 26.25 9.09 8.10
CA GLY A 451 27.43 9.06 7.25
C GLY A 451 27.21 8.61 5.80
N LEU A 452 25.96 8.62 5.29
CA LEU A 452 25.67 8.46 3.87
C LEU A 452 25.27 9.79 3.22
N GLY A 453 25.72 10.01 1.98
CA GLY A 453 25.33 11.15 1.16
C GLY A 453 24.03 10.91 0.37
N THR A 454 23.89 11.60 -0.76
CA THR A 454 22.73 11.49 -1.67
C THR A 454 22.88 10.40 -2.74
N ARG A 455 24.06 9.79 -2.86
CA ARG A 455 24.40 8.76 -3.85
C ARG A 455 24.55 7.39 -3.18
N ALA A 456 24.09 6.35 -3.86
CA ALA A 456 24.28 4.96 -3.45
C ALA A 456 25.73 4.51 -3.72
N VAL A 457 26.64 4.88 -2.84
CA VAL A 457 28.05 4.41 -2.80
C VAL A 457 28.27 3.68 -1.48
N GLU A 458 28.82 2.47 -1.55
CA GLU A 458 29.09 1.64 -0.36
C GLU A 458 30.23 2.22 0.49
N PRO A 459 30.02 2.47 1.79
CA PRO A 459 31.11 2.77 2.70
C PRO A 459 32.01 1.54 2.92
N PRO A 460 33.36 1.69 2.94
CA PRO A 460 34.28 0.56 3.16
C PRO A 460 34.03 -0.22 4.47
N ASP A 461 33.45 0.43 5.46
CA ASP A 461 33.14 -0.08 6.79
C ASP A 461 31.68 -0.55 6.96
N TRP A 462 30.86 -0.54 5.89
CA TRP A 462 29.40 -0.79 5.98
C TRP A 462 29.06 -2.07 6.73
N SER A 463 29.72 -3.18 6.42
CA SER A 463 29.46 -4.50 7.04
C SER A 463 29.62 -4.49 8.56
N SER A 464 30.47 -3.61 9.10
CA SER A 464 30.73 -3.44 10.54
C SER A 464 29.90 -2.33 11.21
N ARG A 465 29.11 -1.54 10.46
CA ARG A 465 28.31 -0.45 11.04
C ARG A 465 27.13 -0.97 11.87
N PHE A 466 26.66 -0.11 12.77
CA PHE A 466 25.45 -0.30 13.57
C PHE A 466 25.46 -1.53 14.50
N CYS A 467 26.66 -2.02 14.88
CA CYS A 467 26.85 -3.03 15.93
C CYS A 467 27.34 -2.38 17.23
N GLU A 468 26.40 -1.88 18.04
CA GLU A 468 26.67 -1.39 19.40
C GLU A 468 26.37 -2.47 20.45
N VAL A 469 25.38 -3.33 20.17
CA VAL A 469 24.94 -4.42 21.04
C VAL A 469 24.81 -5.70 20.21
N THR A 470 25.43 -6.78 20.67
CA THR A 470 25.16 -8.14 20.19
C THR A 470 23.83 -8.62 20.77
N ASP A 471 22.85 -8.89 19.92
CA ASP A 471 21.52 -9.33 20.28
C ASP A 471 21.15 -10.59 19.49
N THR A 472 21.08 -11.72 20.19
CA THR A 472 20.78 -13.04 19.61
C THR A 472 19.39 -13.55 20.02
N GLY A 473 18.57 -12.74 20.69
CA GLY A 473 17.32 -13.21 21.30
C GLY A 473 16.36 -13.84 20.29
N LEU A 474 16.06 -13.11 19.21
CA LEU A 474 15.20 -13.62 18.13
C LEU A 474 15.85 -14.76 17.35
N ARG A 475 17.16 -14.69 17.06
CA ARG A 475 17.90 -15.79 16.43
C ARG A 475 17.75 -17.11 17.20
N ASN A 476 17.96 -17.08 18.51
CA ASN A 476 17.91 -18.28 19.33
C ASN A 476 16.48 -18.85 19.38
N LEU A 477 15.47 -17.98 19.48
CA LEU A 477 14.06 -18.39 19.40
C LEU A 477 13.73 -19.02 18.04
N VAL A 478 14.20 -18.43 16.94
CA VAL A 478 13.97 -18.95 15.57
C VAL A 478 14.61 -20.32 15.38
N LEU A 479 15.89 -20.46 15.73
CA LEU A 479 16.59 -21.74 15.63
C LEU A 479 15.91 -22.82 16.50
N GLN A 480 15.43 -22.48 17.69
CA GLN A 480 14.69 -23.41 18.55
C GLN A 480 13.31 -23.82 18.00
N LYS A 481 12.62 -22.92 17.28
CA LYS A 481 11.22 -23.10 16.87
C LYS A 481 11.02 -23.60 15.43
N PHE A 482 11.98 -23.36 14.55
CA PHE A 482 11.82 -23.56 13.10
C PHE A 482 12.91 -24.42 12.44
N MET A 483 14.05 -24.66 13.09
CA MET A 483 15.10 -25.49 12.49
C MET A 483 14.63 -26.94 12.42
N ASP A 484 14.57 -27.49 11.20
CA ASP A 484 14.28 -28.90 11.00
C ASP A 484 15.46 -29.75 11.53
N PRO A 485 15.23 -30.69 12.46
CA PRO A 485 16.30 -31.42 13.14
C PRO A 485 16.99 -32.50 12.28
N LEU A 486 16.45 -32.80 11.09
CA LEU A 486 17.02 -33.80 10.17
C LEU A 486 17.89 -33.14 9.09
N THR A 487 17.46 -31.97 8.61
CA THR A 487 18.06 -31.26 7.48
C THR A 487 18.87 -30.04 7.90
N ASN A 488 18.66 -29.52 9.12
CA ASN A 488 19.21 -28.25 9.63
C ASN A 488 18.87 -27.00 8.80
N HIS A 489 17.76 -27.02 8.05
CA HIS A 489 17.23 -25.86 7.33
C HIS A 489 15.99 -25.28 8.02
N LEU A 490 15.74 -23.99 7.77
CA LEU A 490 14.52 -23.28 8.14
C LEU A 490 13.50 -23.34 6.98
N PRO A 491 12.17 -23.28 7.24
CA PRO A 491 11.15 -23.52 6.22
C PRO A 491 11.04 -22.43 5.12
N TRP A 492 11.72 -21.30 5.30
CA TRP A 492 11.84 -20.23 4.30
C TRP A 492 13.16 -20.26 3.53
N GLU A 493 14.12 -21.12 3.90
CA GLU A 493 15.32 -21.35 3.09
C GLU A 493 14.89 -22.05 1.80
N GLU A 494 15.14 -21.42 0.65
CA GLU A 494 14.80 -22.03 -0.64
C GLU A 494 15.67 -23.28 -0.86
N LEU A 495 15.05 -24.46 -0.76
CA LEU A 495 15.62 -25.69 -1.31
C LEU A 495 15.84 -25.48 -2.82
N GLY A 496 17.08 -25.15 -3.18
CA GLY A 496 17.42 -24.51 -4.44
C GLY A 496 16.88 -25.23 -5.68
N ARG A 497 15.75 -24.75 -6.20
CA ARG A 497 15.49 -24.83 -7.64
C ARG A 497 16.44 -23.85 -8.28
N GLY A 498 17.59 -24.37 -8.72
CA GLY A 498 18.62 -23.55 -9.32
C GLY A 498 18.08 -22.71 -10.47
N TYR A 499 18.42 -21.42 -10.47
CA TYR A 499 18.35 -20.56 -11.63
C TYR A 499 19.36 -21.08 -12.66
N GLY A 500 18.95 -22.10 -13.41
CA GLY A 500 19.76 -22.77 -14.43
C GLY A 500 19.39 -22.28 -15.82
N ASN A 501 20.25 -21.42 -16.37
CA ASN A 501 20.28 -20.87 -17.74
C ASN A 501 19.14 -19.89 -18.13
#